data_AF-A0A7J2JSN3-F1
#
_entry.id   AF-A0A7J2JSN3-F1
#
_cell.length_a   1.000
_cell.length_b   1.000
_cell.length_c   1.000
_cell.angle_alpha   90.00
_cell.angle_beta   90.00
_cell.angle_gamma   90.00
#
_symmetry.space_group_name_H-M   'P 1'
#
loop_
_entity.id
_entity.type
_entity.pdbx_description
1 polymer ?
#
loop_
_entity_poly.entity_id
_entity_poly.type
_entity_poly.pdbx_seq_one_letter_code
_entity_poly.pdbx_strand_id
1 'polypeptide(L)' 'MVYLDSSACIRRYVLEEGSEEARKAYIRAYSGEVTLSMSIWNVGEVLGALDRALRRGRLDASAHSTAHSRFLSET' A
#
# COMPACT_ATOMS: atom_id res chain seq x y z
N MET A 1 10.82 13.93 -4.47
CA MET A 1 9.44 13.41 -4.52
C MET A 1 9.44 12.11 -5.29
N VAL A 2 8.86 11.05 -4.75
CA VAL A 2 8.75 9.73 -5.38
C VAL A 2 7.28 9.45 -5.61
N TYR A 3 6.90 9.12 -6.84
CA TYR A 3 5.53 8.76 -7.18
C TYR A 3 5.31 7.27 -6.96
N LEU A 4 4.23 6.90 -6.28
CA LEU A 4 3.81 5.52 -6.09
C LEU A 4 2.65 5.18 -7.02
N ASP A 5 2.81 4.10 -7.77
CA ASP A 5 1.70 3.46 -8.44
C ASP A 5 0.93 2.57 -7.44
N SER A 6 -0.27 2.12 -7.84
CA SER A 6 -1.09 1.25 -7.00
C SER A 6 -0.41 -0.07 -6.67
N SER A 7 0.46 -0.59 -7.55
CA SER A 7 1.21 -1.83 -7.29
C SER A 7 2.26 -1.67 -6.19
N ALA A 8 3.00 -0.57 -6.16
CA ALA A 8 3.97 -0.26 -5.11
C ALA A 8 3.28 -0.04 -3.74
N CYS A 9 2.08 0.55 -3.73
CA CYS A 9 1.28 0.67 -2.51
C CYS A 9 0.76 -0.67 -2.00
N ILE A 10 0.35 -1.59 -2.87
CA ILE A 10 -0.11 -2.93 -2.46
C ILE A 10 1.03 -3.74 -1.85
N ARG A 11 2.23 -3.67 -2.44
CA ARG A 11 3.43 -4.40 -1.98
C ARG A 11 3.91 -4.02 -0.57
N ARG A 12 3.42 -2.89 -0.03
CA ARG A 12 3.58 -2.49 1.38
C ARG A 12 2.81 -3.42 2.33
N TYR A 13 1.62 -3.83 1.93
CA TYR A 13 0.67 -4.58 2.77
C TYR A 13 0.59 -6.06 2.42
N VAL A 14 1.00 -6.43 1.21
CA VAL A 14 1.07 -7.82 0.74
C VAL A 14 2.52 -8.15 0.38
N LEU A 15 3.04 -9.24 0.93
CA LEU A 15 4.35 -9.77 0.60
C LEU A 15 4.30 -10.42 -0.79
N GLU A 16 4.91 -9.76 -1.76
CA GLU A 16 5.06 -10.24 -3.14
C GLU A 16 6.49 -9.95 -3.63
N GLU A 17 6.83 -10.46 -4.81
CA GLU A 17 8.10 -10.13 -5.45
C GLU A 17 8.19 -8.62 -5.69
N GLY A 18 9.24 -7.99 -5.19
CA GLY A 18 9.42 -6.55 -5.24
C GLY A 18 8.88 -5.75 -4.04
N SER A 19 8.45 -6.42 -2.95
CA SER A 19 8.05 -5.76 -1.70
C SER A 19 9.21 -5.05 -0.98
N GLU A 20 10.45 -5.47 -1.21
CA GLU A 20 11.62 -4.85 -0.61
C GLU A 20 11.88 -3.43 -1.12
N GLU A 21 11.57 -3.17 -2.39
CA GLU A 21 11.70 -1.89 -3.06
C GLU A 21 10.67 -0.90 -2.51
N ALA A 22 9.41 -1.34 -2.37
CA ALA A 22 8.37 -0.59 -1.70
C ALA A 22 8.79 -0.29 -0.25
N ARG A 23 9.29 -1.29 0.49
CA ARG A 23 9.77 -1.09 1.86
C ARG A 23 10.86 -0.03 1.95
N LYS A 24 11.86 -0.06 1.09
CA LYS A 24 12.94 0.94 1.02
C LYS A 24 12.40 2.34 0.74
N ALA A 25 11.45 2.49 -0.17
CA ALA A 25 10.84 3.79 -0.48
C ALA A 25 10.14 4.38 0.75
N TYR A 26 9.38 3.58 1.50
CA TYR A 26 8.71 4.03 2.71
C TYR A 26 9.68 4.31 3.87
N ILE A 27 10.77 3.55 4.02
CA ILE A 27 11.81 3.83 5.02
C ILE A 27 12.45 5.20 4.75
N ARG A 28 12.80 5.48 3.50
CA ARG A 28 13.36 6.78 3.10
C ARG A 28 12.35 7.91 3.27
N ALA A 29 11.06 7.62 3.12
CA ALA A 29 10.01 8.60 3.37
C ALA A 29 9.91 8.92 4.86
N TYR A 30 9.97 7.89 5.70
CA TYR A 30 9.95 8.02 7.15
C TYR A 30 11.18 8.77 7.70
N SER A 31 12.37 8.59 7.09
CA SER A 31 13.57 9.37 7.44
C SER A 31 13.54 10.83 6.96
N GLY A 32 12.52 11.22 6.20
CA GLY A 32 12.40 12.56 5.61
C GLY A 32 13.26 12.78 4.37
N GLU A 33 13.94 11.76 3.85
CA GLU A 33 14.75 11.87 2.63
C GLU A 33 13.91 12.08 1.37
N VAL A 34 12.69 11.52 1.35
CA VAL A 34 11.78 11.63 0.21
C VAL A 34 10.35 11.89 0.65
N THR A 35 9.60 12.63 -0.16
CA THR A 35 8.14 12.70 -0.06
C THR A 35 7.52 11.69 -1.02
N LEU A 36 6.65 10.83 -0.50
CA LEU A 36 5.82 9.93 -1.32
C LEU A 36 4.61 10.71 -1.84
N SER A 37 4.23 10.46 -3.08
CA SER A 37 3.04 11.05 -3.70
C SER A 37 2.30 10.00 -4.50
N MET A 38 0.98 10.10 -4.53
CA MET A 38 0.11 9.23 -5.32
C MET A 38 -1.15 9.99 -5.73
N SER A 39 -1.82 9.52 -6.77
CA SER A 39 -3.11 10.09 -7.18
C SER A 39 -4.28 9.51 -6.38
N ILE A 40 -5.38 10.25 -6.30
CA ILE A 40 -6.63 9.75 -5.70
C ILE A 40 -7.18 8.51 -6.45
N TRP A 41 -6.85 8.38 -7.74
CA TRP A 41 -7.18 7.19 -8.51
C TRP A 41 -6.41 5.96 -8.00
N ASN A 42 -5.11 6.11 -7.69
CA ASN A 42 -4.31 5.02 -7.12
C ASN A 42 -4.83 4.60 -5.74
N VAL A 43 -5.35 5.55 -4.94
CA VAL A 43 -6.01 5.21 -3.65
C VAL A 43 -7.19 4.26 -3.89
N GLY A 44 -8.07 4.58 -4.84
CA GLY A 44 -9.21 3.72 -5.17
C GLY A 44 -8.80 2.33 -5.68
N GLU A 45 -7.74 2.26 -6.49
CA GLU A 45 -7.21 0.97 -6.98
C GLU A 45 -6.68 0.09 -5.84
N VAL A 46 -5.96 0.67 -4.88
CA VAL A 46 -5.41 -0.05 -3.72
C VAL A 46 -6.54 -0.59 -2.85
N LEU A 47 -7.53 0.24 -2.50
CA LEU A 47 -8.69 -0.19 -1.70
C LEU A 47 -9.47 -1.31 -2.41
N GLY A 48 -9.73 -1.16 -3.70
CA GLY A 48 -10.41 -2.19 -4.50
C GLY A 48 -9.61 -3.49 -4.62
N ALA A 49 -8.28 -3.43 -4.60
CA ALA A 49 -7.42 -4.60 -4.57
C ALA A 49 -7.48 -5.33 -3.21
N LEU A 50 -7.46 -4.59 -2.09
CA LEU A 50 -7.64 -5.16 -0.75
C LEU A 50 -9.00 -5.86 -0.61
N ASP A 51 -10.08 -5.22 -1.06
CA ASP A 51 -11.43 -5.82 -1.05
C ASP A 51 -11.53 -7.08 -1.90
N ARG A 52 -10.87 -7.08 -3.07
CA ARG A 52 -10.81 -8.25 -3.93
C ARG A 52 -10.00 -9.38 -3.30
N ALA A 53 -8.94 -9.06 -2.58
CA ALA A 53 -8.13 -10.05 -1.86
C ALA A 53 -8.92 -10.68 -0.69
N LEU A 54 -9.69 -9.88 0.07
CA LEU A 54 -10.62 -10.38 1.09
C LEU A 54 -11.65 -11.34 0.49
N ARG A 55 -12.34 -10.92 -0.58
CA ARG A 55 -13.35 -11.76 -1.26
C ARG A 55 -12.80 -13.07 -1.82
N ARG A 56 -11.51 -13.10 -2.17
CA ARG A 56 -10.82 -14.30 -2.66
C ARG A 56 -10.21 -15.16 -1.55
N GLY A 57 -10.39 -14.78 -0.28
CA GLY A 57 -9.80 -15.48 0.87
C GLY A 57 -8.27 -15.36 0.97
N ARG A 58 -7.67 -14.39 0.27
CA ARG A 58 -6.21 -14.13 0.32
C ARG A 58 -5.81 -13.25 1.50
N LEU A 59 -6.77 -12.49 2.03
CA LEU A 59 -6.66 -11.75 3.27
C LEU A 59 -7.80 -12.19 4.18
N ASP A 60 -7.52 -12.37 5.46
CA ASP A 60 -8.56 -12.48 6.46
C ASP A 60 -9.16 -11.09 6.77
N ALA A 61 -10.31 -11.06 7.43
CA ALA A 61 -11.02 -9.83 7.74
C ALA A 61 -10.24 -8.88 8.67
N SER A 62 -9.39 -9.42 9.55
CA SER A 62 -8.57 -8.64 10.49
C SER A 62 -7.42 -7.95 9.75
N ALA A 63 -6.74 -8.69 8.89
CA ALA A 63 -5.68 -8.20 8.02
C ALA A 63 -6.19 -7.15 7.03
N HIS A 64 -7.37 -7.38 6.44
CA HIS A 64 -8.03 -6.39 5.58
C HIS A 64 -8.33 -5.10 6.35
N SER A 65 -9.00 -5.18 7.50
CA SER A 65 -9.34 -4.01 8.32
C SER A 65 -8.10 -3.21 8.74
N THR A 66 -7.05 -3.92 9.15
CA THR A 66 -5.76 -3.30 9.53
C THR A 66 -5.10 -2.59 8.34
N ALA A 67 -5.03 -3.24 7.17
CA ALA A 67 -4.44 -2.65 5.98
C ALA A 67 -5.23 -1.43 5.51
N HIS A 68 -6.56 -1.52 5.52
CA HIS A 68 -7.46 -0.44 5.08
C HIS A 68 -7.33 0.80 5.97
N SER A 69 -7.32 0.63 7.30
CA SER A 69 -7.18 1.73 8.27
C SER A 69 -5.79 2.39 8.20
N ARG A 70 -4.73 1.60 8.12
CA ARG A 70 -3.36 2.12 8.02
C ARG A 70 -3.13 2.89 6.73
N PHE A 71 -3.58 2.35 5.60
CA PHE A 71 -3.44 3.01 4.31
C PHE A 71 -4.09 4.39 4.28
N LEU A 72 -5.33 4.50 4.79
CA LEU A 72 -6.03 5.79 4.88
C LEU A 72 -5.40 6.78 5.88
N SER A 73 -4.63 6.30 6.85
CA SER A 73 -3.93 7.17 7.81
C SER A 73 -2.55 7.64 7.29
N GLU A 74 -1.98 6.91 6.32
CA GLU A 74 -0.69 7.20 5.68
C GLU A 74 -0.82 8.11 4.44
N THR A 75 -2.04 8.33 3.94
CA THR A 75 -2.35 9.11 2.72
C THR A 75 -2.98 10.44 3.05
#